data_AF-A0A3D4KAX1-F1
#
_entry.id   AF-A0A3D4KAX1-F1
#
_cell.length_a   1.000
_cell.length_b   1.000
_cell.length_c   1.000
_cell.angle_alpha   90.00
_cell.angle_beta   90.00
_cell.angle_gamma   90.00
#
_symmetry.space_group_name_H-M   'P 1'
#
loop_
_entity.id
_entity.type
_entity.pdbx_description
1 polymer ?
#
loop_
_entity_poly.entity_id
_entity_poly.type
_entity_poly.pdbx_seq_one_letter_code
_entity_poly.pdbx_strand_id
1 'polypeptide(L)'
;KEKVLETAKKALTMGATRFCMGAAWRSPKERDMPELVEIISEVKSMGLETCMTLGMLTENQATTLSKAGLDYYNHNIDTSEEFYKNIITTRTFEDRL
;
A
#
# COMPACT_ATOMS: atom_id res chain seq x y z
N LYS A 1 7.69 9.24 -7.87
CA LYS A 1 6.90 10.31 -7.21
C LYS A 1 5.95 11.14 -8.10
N GLU A 2 6.42 12.07 -8.95
CA GLU A 2 5.58 13.11 -9.60
C GLU A 2 4.32 12.60 -10.33
N LYS A 3 4.48 11.55 -11.15
CA LYS A 3 3.36 10.92 -11.87
C LYS A 3 2.25 10.41 -10.95
N VAL A 4 2.61 9.96 -9.73
CA VAL A 4 1.64 9.48 -8.74
C VAL A 4 0.77 10.64 -8.26
N LEU A 5 1.39 11.79 -7.97
CA LEU A 5 0.70 12.98 -7.49
C LEU A 5 -0.20 13.60 -8.56
N GLU A 6 0.25 13.63 -9.81
CA GLU A 6 -0.57 14.06 -10.94
C GLU A 6 -1.81 13.17 -11.09
N THR A 7 -1.63 11.85 -10.99
CA THR A 7 -2.73 10.88 -11.07
C THR A 7 -3.69 11.02 -9.89
N ALA A 8 -3.17 11.23 -8.67
CA ALA A 8 -3.98 11.45 -7.48
C ALA A 8 -4.83 12.73 -7.60
N LYS A 9 -4.24 13.84 -8.08
CA LYS A 9 -4.97 15.09 -8.35
C LYS A 9 -6.08 14.87 -9.39
N LYS A 10 -5.78 14.14 -10.48
CA LYS A 10 -6.79 13.81 -11.49
C LYS A 10 -7.92 12.94 -10.92
N ALA A 11 -7.59 11.97 -10.06
CA ALA A 11 -8.61 11.15 -9.40
C ALA A 11 -9.50 11.99 -8.48
N LEU A 12 -8.92 12.92 -7.72
CA LEU A 12 -9.67 13.85 -6.88
C LEU A 12 -10.62 14.71 -7.72
N THR A 13 -10.18 15.27 -8.84
CA THR A 13 -11.06 16.08 -9.72
C THR A 13 -12.17 15.26 -10.36
N MET A 14 -11.99 13.94 -10.50
CA MET A 14 -13.02 12.99 -10.93
C MET A 14 -13.96 12.55 -9.78
N GLY A 15 -13.78 13.07 -8.57
CA GLY A 15 -14.62 12.78 -7.41
C GLY A 15 -14.21 11.56 -6.59
N ALA A 16 -12.98 11.05 -6.77
CA ALA A 16 -12.46 10.00 -5.91
C ALA A 16 -12.30 10.50 -4.46
N THR A 17 -12.67 9.66 -3.50
CA THR A 17 -12.48 9.92 -2.06
C THR A 17 -11.22 9.25 -1.51
N ARG A 18 -10.77 8.18 -2.17
CA ARG A 18 -9.61 7.37 -1.79
C ARG A 18 -8.70 7.13 -2.98
N PHE A 19 -7.40 7.18 -2.75
CA PHE A 19 -6.39 6.85 -3.74
C PHE A 19 -5.53 5.67 -3.29
N CYS A 20 -5.61 4.57 -4.04
CA CYS A 20 -4.90 3.32 -3.75
C CYS A 20 -3.67 3.18 -4.66
N MET A 21 -2.48 3.17 -4.08
CA MET A 21 -1.22 2.97 -4.80
C MET A 21 -0.72 1.54 -4.61
N GLY A 22 -0.24 0.92 -5.68
CA GLY A 22 0.23 -0.46 -5.64
C GLY A 22 1.66 -0.60 -6.16
N ALA A 23 2.43 -1.46 -5.50
CA ALA A 23 3.73 -1.89 -5.97
C ALA A 23 3.76 -3.40 -6.18
N ALA A 24 4.38 -3.84 -7.28
CA ALA A 24 4.54 -5.26 -7.60
C ALA A 24 5.74 -5.88 -6.86
N TRP A 25 5.74 -5.76 -5.52
CA TRP A 25 6.81 -6.24 -4.65
C TRP A 25 6.34 -7.34 -3.70
N ARG A 26 7.30 -8.13 -3.21
CA ARG A 26 7.08 -9.03 -2.08
C ARG A 26 6.97 -8.25 -0.77
N SER A 27 7.86 -7.28 -0.58
CA SER A 27 7.93 -6.37 0.56
C SER A 27 8.68 -5.11 0.12
N PRO A 28 8.41 -3.93 0.71
CA PRO A 28 9.18 -2.72 0.43
C PRO A 28 10.57 -2.81 1.08
N LYS A 29 11.56 -2.19 0.44
CA LYS A 29 12.92 -2.09 1.01
C LYS A 29 13.05 -0.78 1.78
N GLU A 30 13.93 -0.75 2.78
CA GLU A 30 14.17 0.45 3.60
C GLU A 30 14.55 1.69 2.78
N ARG A 31 15.30 1.50 1.68
CA ARG A 31 15.67 2.60 0.77
C ARG A 31 14.47 3.25 0.07
N ASP A 32 13.35 2.54 -0.07
CA ASP A 32 12.15 3.01 -0.76
C ASP A 32 11.20 3.72 0.23
N MET A 33 11.36 3.48 1.54
CA MET A 33 10.49 4.04 2.59
C MET A 33 10.43 5.57 2.62
N PRO A 34 11.54 6.32 2.46
CA PRO A 34 11.48 7.78 2.44
C PRO A 34 10.58 8.33 1.32
N GLU A 35 10.67 7.76 0.10
CA GLU A 35 9.82 8.19 -1.02
C GLU A 35 8.36 7.83 -0.78
N LEU A 36 8.08 6.64 -0.21
CA LEU A 36 6.72 6.21 0.13
C LEU A 36 6.05 7.14 1.15
N VAL A 37 6.78 7.49 2.21
CA VAL A 37 6.31 8.42 3.26
C VAL A 37 5.97 9.79 2.66
N GLU A 38 6.81 10.28 1.76
CA GLU A 38 6.60 11.56 1.09
C GLU A 38 5.35 11.52 0.18
N ILE A 39 5.20 10.46 -0.62
CA ILE A 39 4.02 10.27 -1.47
C ILE A 39 2.74 10.21 -0.63
N ILE A 40 2.72 9.45 0.47
CA ILE A 40 1.55 9.33 1.36
C ILE A 40 1.19 10.68 1.94
N SER A 41 2.18 11.40 2.49
CA SER A 41 1.97 12.70 3.12
C SER A 41 1.37 13.71 2.13
N GLU A 42 1.89 13.73 0.90
CA GLU A 42 1.36 14.62 -0.14
C GLU A 42 -0.05 14.25 -0.59
N VAL A 43 -0.33 12.97 -0.87
CA VAL A 43 -1.70 12.54 -1.23
C VAL A 43 -2.68 12.83 -0.08
N LYS A 44 -2.28 12.59 1.17
CA LYS A 44 -3.09 12.90 2.34
C LYS A 44 -3.41 14.40 2.44
N SER A 45 -2.43 15.26 2.17
CA SER A 45 -2.60 16.71 2.16
C SER A 45 -3.55 17.22 1.06
N MET A 46 -3.79 16.42 0.01
CA MET A 46 -4.81 16.73 -1.00
C MET A 46 -6.24 16.47 -0.50
N GLY A 47 -6.41 15.92 0.70
CA GLY A 47 -7.72 15.58 1.29
C GLY A 47 -8.27 14.22 0.86
N LEU A 48 -7.47 13.40 0.17
CA LEU A 48 -7.82 12.03 -0.17
C LEU A 48 -7.50 11.08 0.99
N GLU A 49 -8.33 10.05 1.17
CA GLU A 49 -7.91 8.87 1.92
C GLU A 49 -6.76 8.17 1.18
N THR A 50 -5.72 7.80 1.90
CA THR A 50 -4.55 7.15 1.33
C THR A 50 -4.63 5.64 1.56
N CYS A 51 -4.34 4.89 0.50
CA CYS A 51 -4.29 3.43 0.58
C CYS A 51 -3.08 2.92 -0.19
N MET A 52 -2.43 1.88 0.33
CA MET A 52 -1.30 1.24 -0.34
C MET A 52 -1.36 -0.28 -0.27
N THR A 53 -0.80 -0.93 -1.30
CA THR A 53 -0.44 -2.35 -1.29
C THR A 53 1.02 -2.50 -1.73
N LEU A 54 1.88 -2.92 -0.80
CA LEU A 54 3.33 -3.01 -1.01
C LEU A 54 3.88 -4.41 -0.72
N GLY A 55 3.00 -5.39 -0.47
CA GLY A 55 3.37 -6.73 -0.02
C GLY A 55 3.36 -6.85 1.50
N MET A 56 4.31 -7.61 2.06
CA MET A 56 4.44 -7.80 3.50
C MET A 56 5.25 -6.65 4.10
N LEU A 57 4.72 -6.03 5.14
CA LEU A 57 5.41 -5.00 5.91
C LEU A 57 6.02 -5.60 7.18
N THR A 58 7.10 -4.99 7.66
CA THR A 58 7.48 -5.13 9.06
C THR A 58 6.65 -4.17 9.93
N GLU A 59 6.59 -4.43 11.24
CA GLU A 59 5.90 -3.55 12.20
C GLU A 59 6.41 -2.10 12.15
N ASN A 60 7.73 -1.93 12.01
CA ASN A 60 8.34 -0.60 11.90
C ASN A 60 7.91 0.12 10.60
N GLN A 61 7.87 -0.61 9.48
CA GLN A 61 7.39 -0.06 8.21
C GLN A 61 5.90 0.34 8.32
N ALA A 62 5.05 -0.52 8.89
CA ALA A 62 3.64 -0.23 9.10
C ALA A 62 3.44 1.02 9.97
N THR A 63 4.16 1.12 11.09
CA THR A 63 4.14 2.30 11.96
C THR A 63 4.59 3.56 11.22
N THR A 64 5.64 3.45 10.40
CA THR A 64 6.17 4.57 9.63
C THR A 64 5.17 5.08 8.59
N LEU A 65 4.53 4.18 7.84
CA LEU A 65 3.51 4.54 6.85
C LEU A 65 2.24 5.10 7.51
N SER A 66 1.81 4.52 8.64
CA SER A 66 0.68 5.05 9.41
C SER A 66 0.94 6.47 9.89
N LYS A 67 2.14 6.76 10.44
CA LYS A 67 2.55 8.11 10.85
C LYS A 67 2.60 9.10 9.68
N ALA A 68 2.94 8.64 8.48
CA ALA A 68 2.89 9.44 7.26
C ALA A 68 1.45 9.80 6.82
N GLY A 69 0.45 9.14 7.40
CA GLY A 69 -0.95 9.35 7.12
C GLY A 69 -1.57 8.30 6.21
N LEU A 70 -1.02 7.07 6.18
CA LEU A 70 -1.62 5.93 5.47
C LEU A 70 -2.89 5.46 6.19
N ASP A 71 -4.05 5.61 5.54
CA ASP A 71 -5.34 5.26 6.15
C ASP A 71 -5.68 3.76 6.01
N TYR A 72 -5.31 3.15 4.87
CA TYR A 72 -5.61 1.76 4.58
C TYR A 72 -4.40 1.01 4.03
N TYR A 73 -4.28 -0.26 4.43
CA TYR A 73 -3.32 -1.19 3.86
C TYR A 73 -4.05 -2.39 3.25
N ASN A 74 -3.77 -2.71 2.00
CA ASN A 74 -4.38 -3.86 1.33
C ASN A 74 -3.46 -5.09 1.43
N HIS A 75 -4.00 -6.17 2.00
CA HIS A 75 -3.30 -7.45 2.16
C HIS A 75 -4.30 -8.62 2.11
N ASN A 76 -4.51 -9.19 0.92
CA ASN A 76 -5.50 -10.24 0.70
C ASN A 76 -5.05 -11.61 1.21
N ILE A 77 -5.98 -12.43 1.69
CA ILE A 77 -5.80 -13.86 1.98
C ILE A 77 -6.09 -14.74 0.75
N ASP A 78 -6.79 -14.19 -0.24
CA ASP A 78 -7.11 -14.77 -1.55
C ASP A 78 -8.04 -16.02 -1.53
N THR A 79 -7.73 -17.07 -0.76
CA THR A 79 -8.49 -18.34 -0.72
C THR A 79 -8.44 -18.98 0.68
N SER A 80 -9.05 -20.16 0.89
CA SER A 80 -8.87 -20.91 2.14
C SER A 80 -7.43 -21.40 2.32
N GLU A 81 -7.01 -21.61 3.57
CA GLU A 81 -5.65 -22.07 3.90
C GLU A 81 -5.29 -23.39 3.18
N GLU A 82 -6.22 -24.34 3.14
CA GLU A 82 -6.04 -25.64 2.47
C GLU A 82 -5.81 -25.50 0.95
N PHE A 83 -6.41 -24.48 0.32
CA PHE A 83 -6.32 -24.27 -1.13
C PHE A 83 -5.22 -23.28 -1.54
N TYR A 84 -4.70 -22.49 -0.60
CA TYR A 84 -3.74 -21.41 -0.86
C TYR A 84 -2.50 -21.90 -1.63
N LYS A 85 -1.95 -23.06 -1.25
CA LYS A 85 -0.75 -23.66 -1.89
C LYS A 85 -0.95 -24.10 -3.33
N ASN A 86 -2.20 -24.24 -3.80
CA ASN A 86 -2.52 -24.55 -5.20
C ASN A 86 -2.43 -23.30 -6.09
N ILE A 87 -2.53 -22.10 -5.52
CA ILE A 87 -2.54 -20.83 -6.25
C ILE A 87 -1.26 -20.04 -5.99
N ILE A 88 -0.84 -19.93 -4.73
CA ILE A 88 0.29 -19.12 -4.28
C ILE A 88 1.31 -20.03 -3.59
N THR A 89 2.48 -20.17 -4.21
CA THR A 89 3.56 -21.05 -3.73
C THR A 89 4.77 -20.31 -3.16
N THR A 90 4.85 -18.99 -3.36
CA THR A 90 6.01 -18.19 -2.96
C THR A 90 5.90 -17.63 -1.54
N ARG A 91 4.74 -17.73 -0.90
CA ARG A 91 4.44 -17.24 0.46
C ARG A 91 3.45 -18.18 1.11
N THR A 92 3.34 -18.12 2.43
CA THR A 92 2.38 -18.93 3.19
C THR A 92 1.06 -18.17 3.40
N PHE A 93 0.04 -18.88 3.89
CA PHE A 93 -1.21 -18.29 4.34
C PHE A 93 -0.97 -17.44 5.60
N GLU A 94 -0.18 -17.96 6.53
CA GLU A 94 0.22 -17.30 7.78
C GLU A 94 1.00 -16.00 7.53
N ASP A 95 1.82 -15.94 6.47
CA ASP A 95 2.54 -14.70 6.07
C ASP A 95 1.59 -13.51 5.80
N ARG A 96 0.28 -13.75 5.68
CA ARG A 96 -0.75 -12.77 5.30
C ARG A 96 -1.72 -12.41 6.43
N LEU A 97 -1.67 -13.13 7.56
CA LEU A 97 -2.48 -12.85 8.76
C LEU A 97 -1.79 -11.81 9.66
#